data_AF-A0A6G8G268-F1
#
_entry.id   AF-A0A6G8G268-F1
#
_cell.length_a   1.000
_cell.length_b   1.000
_cell.length_c   1.000
_cell.angle_alpha   90.00
_cell.angle_beta   90.00
_cell.angle_gamma   90.00
#
_symmetry.space_group_name_H-M   'P 1'
#
loop_
_entity.id
_entity.type
_entity.pdbx_description
1 polymer ?
#
loop_
_entity_poly.entity_id
_entity_poly.type
_entity_poly.pdbx_seq_one_letter_code
_entity_poly.pdbx_strand_id
1 'polypeptide(L)'
;MSEPAVGHPGDEPVSDRERFEDASHVLHGPAGSTAWRQLLYVLYVVALLSGLYGFTVTRAVVEQYGPAWREAGAVPPVAAGGVVLVVVVLVLAHLAGRRRGPVTPDPAWVDLVVGSSVDRWLTLRESWLVPWLTLLVAGGLVGGVGGGALVGGGATGPVALPVGLVGGLVVGGALALSWLSGQVQADPAGPGRRSVVASLGTAVRSRTALRGLGIDGLRAHGLRATRIGGAALTADTRSLRLEVASPVRRGRRWRLRPRGRWGTVLGRDLLGLRRQPLLPFGGLVLAVPGALATGWVVAGHPPVAVAVLAVVGLQLGAGLVAEGLRLHGDSLGAPPLLGGSVRGQAVAHSGMPVLLLLLAGAPVTAVTAGVLAGPVAAVGAVIAVVGVGAVLVAGLWLASFRGQPPLGAVSGGSPGLLLAWWAWPRVLSAAAGAVVLVRLARLGAGEAGLGSVALVVLVLAVLVPVADGALTRAAAAHRG
;
A
#
# COMPACT_ATOMS: atom_id res chain seq x y z
N MET A 1 -17.76 49.16 -54.01
CA MET A 1 -18.88 48.95 -53.08
C MET A 1 -18.85 47.49 -52.69
N SER A 2 -18.37 47.21 -51.49
CA SER A 2 -18.23 45.86 -50.94
C SER A 2 -19.54 45.53 -50.22
N GLU A 3 -20.20 44.45 -50.62
CA GLU A 3 -21.36 43.93 -49.88
C GLU A 3 -20.95 43.60 -48.44
N PRO A 4 -21.70 44.05 -47.42
CA PRO A 4 -21.51 43.57 -46.07
C PRO A 4 -21.94 42.10 -46.01
N ALA A 5 -21.04 41.23 -45.53
CA ALA A 5 -21.35 39.84 -45.25
C ALA A 5 -22.56 39.76 -44.32
N VAL A 6 -23.65 39.17 -44.83
CA VAL A 6 -24.84 38.82 -44.06
C VAL A 6 -24.40 37.78 -43.03
N GLY A 7 -24.24 38.19 -41.78
CA GLY A 7 -24.03 37.27 -40.66
C GLY A 7 -25.23 36.32 -40.56
N HIS A 8 -24.98 35.02 -40.60
CA HIS A 8 -26.03 34.03 -40.43
C HIS A 8 -26.60 34.15 -39.00
N PRO A 9 -27.94 34.14 -38.83
CA PRO A 9 -28.57 34.11 -37.52
C PRO A 9 -28.37 32.70 -36.93
N GLY A 10 -27.22 32.50 -36.31
CA GLY A 10 -26.74 31.22 -35.82
C GLY A 10 -25.28 31.24 -35.34
N ASP A 11 -24.51 32.28 -35.70
CA ASP A 11 -23.13 32.48 -35.22
C ASP A 11 -23.07 33.09 -33.80
N GLU A 12 -23.91 32.62 -32.87
CA GLU A 12 -23.52 32.77 -31.46
C GLU A 12 -22.32 31.86 -31.23
N PRO A 13 -21.21 32.35 -30.67
CA PRO A 13 -20.04 31.52 -30.42
C PRO A 13 -20.43 30.43 -29.42
N VAL A 14 -20.69 29.22 -29.95
CA VAL A 14 -21.09 28.05 -29.16
C VAL A 14 -20.14 27.92 -27.98
N SER A 15 -20.70 28.00 -26.77
CA SER A 15 -19.89 28.05 -25.57
C SER A 15 -19.08 26.77 -25.46
N ASP A 16 -17.86 26.84 -24.91
CA ASP A 16 -17.03 25.65 -24.66
C ASP A 16 -17.79 24.59 -23.81
N ARG A 17 -18.78 25.06 -23.04
CA ARG A 17 -19.66 24.23 -22.25
C ARG A 17 -20.66 23.44 -23.11
N GLU A 18 -21.32 24.08 -24.06
CA GLU A 18 -22.24 23.38 -25.00
C GLU A 18 -21.48 22.34 -25.83
N ARG A 19 -20.32 22.71 -26.38
CA ARG A 19 -19.47 21.76 -27.13
C ARG A 19 -19.03 20.56 -26.28
N PHE A 20 -18.77 20.78 -24.99
CA PHE A 20 -18.46 19.73 -24.05
C PHE A 20 -19.67 18.82 -23.74
N GLU A 21 -20.84 19.41 -23.51
CA GLU A 21 -22.07 18.68 -23.21
C GLU A 21 -22.47 17.78 -24.39
N ASP A 22 -22.34 18.25 -25.63
CA ASP A 22 -22.57 17.46 -26.85
C ASP A 22 -21.58 16.29 -26.97
N ALA A 23 -20.28 16.55 -26.82
CA ALA A 23 -19.27 15.49 -26.88
C ALA A 23 -19.47 14.44 -25.78
N SER A 24 -19.85 14.88 -24.57
CA SER A 24 -20.18 13.98 -23.47
C SER A 24 -21.42 13.15 -23.78
N HIS A 25 -22.44 13.75 -24.39
CA HIS A 25 -23.67 13.05 -24.79
C HIS A 25 -23.40 11.98 -25.85
N VAL A 26 -22.57 12.25 -26.85
CA VAL A 26 -22.19 11.27 -27.88
C VAL A 26 -21.43 10.09 -27.28
N LEU A 27 -20.50 10.34 -26.36
CA LEU A 27 -19.64 9.30 -25.81
C LEU A 27 -20.26 8.47 -24.68
N HIS A 28 -21.14 9.07 -23.87
CA HIS A 28 -21.75 8.39 -22.71
C HIS A 28 -23.26 8.11 -22.90
N GLY A 29 -23.87 8.60 -23.97
CA GLY A 29 -25.30 8.50 -24.22
C GLY A 29 -26.15 9.39 -23.29
N PRO A 30 -27.50 9.26 -23.36
CA PRO A 30 -28.43 10.07 -22.58
C PRO A 30 -28.35 9.82 -21.06
N ALA A 31 -27.78 8.69 -20.64
CA ALA A 31 -27.57 8.36 -19.23
C ALA A 31 -26.37 9.08 -18.59
N GLY A 32 -25.52 9.72 -19.41
CA GLY A 32 -24.31 10.42 -18.97
C GLY A 32 -23.25 9.51 -18.35
N SER A 33 -22.18 10.13 -17.83
CA SER A 33 -21.14 9.40 -17.10
C SER A 33 -21.72 8.64 -15.90
N THR A 34 -21.41 7.34 -15.81
CA THR A 34 -21.82 6.50 -14.68
C THR A 34 -20.89 6.63 -13.46
N ALA A 35 -19.78 7.37 -13.58
CA ALA A 35 -18.74 7.46 -12.57
C ALA A 35 -19.27 8.02 -11.24
N TRP A 36 -20.13 9.04 -11.29
CA TRP A 36 -20.73 9.63 -10.10
C TRP A 36 -21.66 8.68 -9.35
N ARG A 37 -22.51 7.94 -10.08
CA ARG A 37 -23.42 6.97 -9.48
C ARG A 37 -22.65 5.82 -8.82
N GLN A 38 -21.62 5.32 -9.50
CA GLN A 38 -20.73 4.29 -8.94
C GLN A 38 -19.98 4.81 -7.71
N LEU A 39 -19.43 6.02 -7.77
CA LEU A 39 -18.75 6.65 -6.65
C LEU A 39 -19.68 6.78 -5.43
N LEU A 40 -20.87 7.35 -5.61
CA LEU A 40 -21.82 7.54 -4.51
C LEU A 40 -22.23 6.22 -3.87
N TYR A 41 -22.46 5.18 -4.68
CA TYR A 41 -22.73 3.84 -4.17
C TYR A 41 -21.57 3.28 -3.35
N VAL A 42 -20.33 3.38 -3.85
CA VAL A 42 -19.14 2.92 -3.11
C VAL A 42 -18.97 3.70 -1.81
N LEU A 43 -19.12 5.02 -1.84
CA LEU A 43 -19.02 5.86 -0.64
C LEU A 43 -20.10 5.52 0.38
N TYR A 44 -21.33 5.26 -0.06
CA TYR A 44 -22.42 4.80 0.78
C TYR A 44 -22.06 3.48 1.48
N VAL A 45 -21.61 2.47 0.73
CA VAL A 45 -21.24 1.17 1.28
C VAL A 45 -20.07 1.30 2.27
N VAL A 46 -19.03 2.06 1.92
CA VAL A 46 -17.87 2.29 2.78
C VAL A 46 -18.27 3.03 4.05
N ALA A 47 -19.13 4.04 3.97
CA ALA A 47 -19.62 4.76 5.15
C ALA A 47 -20.40 3.82 6.08
N LEU A 48 -21.29 2.99 5.51
CA LEU A 48 -22.08 2.01 6.27
C LEU A 48 -21.18 0.99 6.97
N LEU A 49 -20.22 0.39 6.26
CA LEU A 49 -19.28 -0.57 6.84
C LEU A 49 -18.37 0.06 7.90
N SER A 50 -17.91 1.29 7.65
CA SER A 50 -17.07 2.03 8.60
C SER A 50 -17.83 2.39 9.88
N GLY A 51 -19.10 2.79 9.76
CA GLY A 51 -19.96 3.06 10.91
C GLY A 51 -20.35 1.80 11.68
N LEU A 52 -20.71 0.71 10.99
CA LEU A 52 -21.18 -0.50 11.66
C LEU A 52 -20.05 -1.32 12.28
N TYR A 53 -18.96 -1.53 11.54
CA TYR A 53 -17.85 -2.38 11.97
C TYR A 53 -16.63 -1.57 12.43
N GLY A 54 -16.27 -0.52 11.68
CA GLY A 54 -15.09 0.29 12.00
C GLY A 54 -15.23 0.96 13.37
N PHE A 55 -16.35 1.64 13.62
CA PHE A 55 -16.62 2.29 14.91
C PHE A 55 -16.73 1.30 16.06
N THR A 56 -17.47 0.19 15.90
CA THR A 56 -17.67 -0.78 16.98
C THR A 56 -16.36 -1.45 17.39
N VAL A 57 -15.55 -1.88 16.42
CA VAL A 57 -14.23 -2.49 16.69
C VAL A 57 -13.28 -1.46 17.30
N THR A 58 -13.18 -0.26 16.73
CA THR A 58 -12.27 0.77 17.23
C THR A 58 -12.67 1.23 18.63
N ARG A 59 -13.97 1.39 18.89
CA ARG A 59 -14.50 1.74 20.21
C ARG A 59 -14.16 0.66 21.24
N ALA A 60 -14.40 -0.62 20.92
CA ALA A 60 -14.07 -1.72 21.82
C ALA A 60 -12.58 -1.73 22.19
N VAL A 61 -11.69 -1.45 21.23
CA VAL A 61 -10.24 -1.30 21.49
C VAL A 61 -9.98 -0.12 22.43
N VAL A 62 -10.63 1.03 22.22
CA VAL A 62 -10.46 2.19 23.10
C VAL A 62 -10.97 1.92 24.51
N GLU A 63 -12.15 1.31 24.66
CA GLU A 63 -12.72 0.96 25.96
C GLU A 63 -11.83 0.01 26.74
N GLN A 64 -11.33 -1.03 26.06
CA GLN A 64 -10.54 -2.06 26.69
C GLN A 64 -9.11 -1.60 27.06
N TYR A 65 -8.49 -0.73 26.24
CA TYR A 65 -7.06 -0.42 26.36
C TYR A 65 -6.74 1.05 26.62
N GLY A 66 -7.70 1.96 26.41
CA GLY A 66 -7.52 3.40 26.60
C GLY A 66 -7.03 3.78 28.00
N PRO A 67 -7.56 3.19 29.10
CA PRO A 67 -7.06 3.46 30.46
C PRO A 67 -5.58 3.08 30.60
N ALA A 68 -5.20 1.87 30.19
CA ALA A 68 -3.82 1.39 30.26
C ALA A 68 -2.84 2.25 29.45
N TRP A 69 -3.25 2.74 28.27
CA TRP A 69 -2.40 3.65 27.47
C TRP A 69 -2.18 5.00 28.16
N ARG A 70 -3.19 5.50 28.87
CA ARG A 70 -3.08 6.75 29.62
C ARG A 70 -2.16 6.58 30.83
N GLU A 71 -2.35 5.50 31.58
CA GLU A 71 -1.50 5.16 32.73
C GLU A 71 -0.04 4.94 32.32
N ALA A 72 0.20 4.31 31.17
CA ALA A 72 1.54 4.11 30.62
C ALA A 72 2.14 5.35 29.94
N GLY A 73 1.45 6.50 29.91
CA GLY A 73 1.93 7.71 29.23
C GLY A 73 2.11 7.53 27.72
N ALA A 74 1.41 6.58 27.09
CA ALA A 74 1.59 6.20 25.69
C ALA A 74 0.87 7.14 24.69
N VAL A 75 0.08 8.11 25.16
CA VAL A 75 -0.69 9.02 24.29
C VAL A 75 0.21 9.90 23.41
N PRO A 76 1.21 10.64 23.95
CA PRO A 76 2.12 11.44 23.11
C PRO A 76 2.88 10.63 22.04
N PRO A 77 3.50 9.46 22.34
CA PRO A 77 4.21 8.70 21.32
C PRO A 77 3.26 8.10 20.27
N VAL A 78 2.04 7.70 20.64
CA VAL A 78 1.02 7.26 19.67
C VAL A 78 0.62 8.41 18.73
N ALA A 79 0.40 9.62 19.27
CA ALA A 79 0.09 10.79 18.46
C ALA A 79 1.24 11.14 17.51
N ALA A 80 2.49 11.14 18.00
CA ALA A 80 3.68 11.35 17.17
C ALA A 80 3.80 10.29 16.07
N GLY A 81 3.58 9.02 16.39
CA GLY A 81 3.55 7.92 15.42
C GLY A 81 2.47 8.12 14.35
N GLY A 82 1.29 8.60 14.74
CA GLY A 82 0.22 8.98 13.82
C GLY A 82 0.62 10.10 12.85
N VAL A 83 1.27 11.16 13.34
CA VAL A 83 1.79 12.25 12.48
C VAL A 83 2.83 11.73 11.50
N VAL A 84 3.78 10.91 11.96
CA VAL A 84 4.80 10.30 11.09
C VAL A 84 4.13 9.43 10.02
N LEU A 85 3.13 8.62 10.38
CA LEU A 85 2.37 7.81 9.43
C LEU A 85 1.68 8.68 8.37
N VAL A 86 1.05 9.78 8.76
CA VAL A 86 0.42 10.73 7.82
C VAL A 86 1.47 11.27 6.85
N VAL A 87 2.61 11.75 7.34
CA VAL A 87 3.70 12.27 6.49
C VAL A 87 4.19 11.20 5.50
N VAL A 88 4.41 9.96 5.96
CA VAL A 88 4.81 8.84 5.11
C VAL A 88 3.78 8.57 4.02
N VAL A 89 2.49 8.51 4.37
CA VAL A 89 1.41 8.26 3.43
C VAL A 89 1.28 9.40 2.40
N LEU A 90 1.46 10.66 2.81
CA LEU A 90 1.49 11.81 1.89
C LEU A 90 2.67 11.71 0.91
N VAL A 91 3.86 11.34 1.38
CA VAL A 91 5.04 11.15 0.51
C VAL A 91 4.79 10.00 -0.47
N LEU A 92 4.22 8.89 -0.01
CA LEU A 92 3.89 7.76 -0.88
C LEU A 92 2.86 8.13 -1.95
N ALA A 93 1.84 8.93 -1.62
CA ALA A 93 0.88 9.43 -2.59
C ALA A 93 1.54 10.32 -3.65
N HIS A 94 2.44 11.22 -3.25
CA HIS A 94 3.23 12.00 -4.21
C HIS A 94 4.04 11.10 -5.15
N LEU A 95 4.75 10.11 -4.60
CA LEU A 95 5.54 9.18 -5.39
C LEU A 95 4.68 8.32 -6.32
N ALA A 96 3.50 7.90 -5.86
CA ALA A 96 2.51 7.18 -6.67
C ALA A 96 2.00 8.06 -7.81
N GLY A 97 1.73 9.35 -7.56
CA GLY A 97 1.26 10.32 -8.54
C GLY A 97 2.21 10.48 -9.72
N ARG A 98 3.52 10.43 -9.46
CA ARG A 98 4.54 10.48 -10.51
C ARG A 98 4.51 9.28 -11.47
N ARG A 99 3.80 8.21 -11.10
CA ARG A 99 3.65 6.98 -11.89
C ARG A 99 2.26 6.87 -12.47
N ARG A 100 1.27 6.95 -11.61
CA ARG A 100 -0.14 6.93 -11.92
C ARG A 100 -0.74 8.09 -11.15
N GLY A 101 -1.04 9.17 -11.85
CA GLY A 101 -1.72 10.30 -11.25
C GLY A 101 -3.17 9.98 -10.87
N PRO A 102 -3.83 10.87 -10.11
CA PRO A 102 -5.27 10.77 -9.85
C PRO A 102 -6.10 11.02 -11.11
N VAL A 103 -5.62 11.87 -12.04
CA VAL A 103 -6.36 12.24 -13.24
C VAL A 103 -5.98 11.28 -14.37
N THR A 104 -6.80 10.25 -14.55
CA THR A 104 -6.58 9.19 -15.55
C THR A 104 -7.84 9.00 -16.41
N PRO A 105 -8.20 9.97 -17.27
CA PRO A 105 -9.26 9.77 -18.25
C PRO A 105 -8.92 8.61 -19.19
N ASP A 106 -9.95 8.06 -19.84
CA ASP A 106 -9.77 7.02 -20.84
C ASP A 106 -8.92 7.54 -22.02
N PRO A 107 -8.02 6.72 -22.62
CA PRO A 107 -7.21 7.17 -23.76
C PRO A 107 -8.03 7.72 -24.93
N ALA A 108 -9.19 7.16 -25.23
CA ALA A 108 -10.06 7.67 -26.30
C ALA A 108 -10.60 9.07 -25.95
N TRP A 109 -10.93 9.31 -24.67
CA TRP A 109 -11.34 10.64 -24.20
C TRP A 109 -10.22 11.68 -24.32
N VAL A 110 -8.98 11.27 -24.02
CA VAL A 110 -7.81 12.14 -24.18
C VAL A 110 -7.65 12.57 -25.63
N ASP A 111 -7.78 11.63 -26.56
CA ASP A 111 -7.51 11.87 -27.98
C ASP A 111 -8.65 12.64 -28.66
N LEU A 112 -9.92 12.35 -28.30
CA LEU A 112 -11.09 12.93 -28.94
C LEU A 112 -11.56 14.24 -28.30
N VAL A 113 -11.47 14.37 -26.97
CA VAL A 113 -12.08 15.49 -26.22
C VAL A 113 -11.02 16.41 -25.65
N VAL A 114 -10.02 15.86 -24.94
CA VAL A 114 -8.97 16.69 -24.30
C VAL A 114 -8.03 17.32 -25.32
N GLY A 115 -7.82 16.67 -26.47
CA GLY A 115 -7.04 17.19 -27.59
C GLY A 115 -7.72 18.30 -28.39
N SER A 116 -9.02 18.55 -28.16
CA SER A 116 -9.78 19.61 -28.84
C SER A 116 -9.45 21.01 -28.30
N SER A 117 -10.10 22.03 -28.86
CA SER A 117 -9.97 23.43 -28.41
C SER A 117 -10.68 23.73 -27.08
N VAL A 118 -11.47 22.80 -26.53
CA VAL A 118 -12.23 22.99 -25.29
C VAL A 118 -11.30 23.12 -24.09
N ASP A 119 -11.61 24.03 -23.15
CA ASP A 119 -10.82 24.21 -21.92
C ASP A 119 -10.60 22.88 -21.17
N ARG A 120 -9.32 22.51 -20.98
CA ARG A 120 -8.90 21.29 -20.29
C ARG A 120 -9.40 21.18 -18.87
N TRP A 121 -9.66 22.30 -18.19
CA TRP A 121 -10.29 22.23 -16.88
C TRP A 121 -11.65 21.53 -16.96
N LEU A 122 -12.48 21.87 -17.94
CA LEU A 122 -13.81 21.27 -18.09
C LEU A 122 -13.71 19.78 -18.44
N THR A 123 -12.83 19.43 -19.38
CA THR A 123 -12.70 18.05 -19.87
C THR A 123 -12.07 17.08 -18.86
N LEU A 124 -11.27 17.58 -17.92
CA LEU A 124 -10.61 16.78 -16.88
C LEU A 124 -11.25 16.91 -15.49
N ARG A 125 -12.22 17.82 -15.33
CA ARG A 125 -12.83 18.14 -14.03
C ARG A 125 -13.36 16.89 -13.34
N GLU A 126 -14.12 16.08 -14.06
CA GLU A 126 -14.72 14.87 -13.50
C GLU A 126 -13.66 13.86 -13.06
N SER A 127 -12.67 13.59 -13.90
CA SER A 127 -11.55 12.68 -13.59
C SER A 127 -10.72 13.14 -12.39
N TRP A 128 -10.75 14.42 -12.03
CA TRP A 128 -10.15 14.94 -10.81
C TRP A 128 -11.09 14.91 -9.60
N LEU A 129 -12.34 15.34 -9.78
CA LEU A 129 -13.29 15.45 -8.66
C LEU A 129 -13.65 14.09 -8.05
N VAL A 130 -13.73 13.04 -8.85
CA VAL A 130 -14.00 11.68 -8.38
C VAL A 130 -12.96 11.22 -7.35
N PRO A 131 -11.64 11.15 -7.66
CA PRO A 131 -10.64 10.74 -6.67
C PRO A 131 -10.48 11.76 -5.53
N TRP A 132 -10.65 13.06 -5.79
CA TRP A 132 -10.62 14.10 -4.76
C TRP A 132 -11.68 13.87 -3.68
N LEU A 133 -12.94 13.73 -4.07
CA LEU A 133 -14.05 13.49 -3.15
C LEU A 133 -13.95 12.12 -2.49
N THR A 134 -13.48 11.10 -3.21
CA THR A 134 -13.24 9.78 -2.64
C THR A 134 -12.29 9.86 -1.45
N LEU A 135 -11.15 10.55 -1.62
CA LEU A 135 -10.13 10.67 -0.57
C LEU A 135 -10.58 11.60 0.57
N LEU A 136 -11.31 12.67 0.27
CA LEU A 136 -11.92 13.52 1.30
C LEU A 136 -12.88 12.71 2.18
N VAL A 137 -13.87 12.04 1.57
CA VAL A 137 -14.88 11.28 2.32
C VAL A 137 -14.24 10.12 3.07
N ALA A 138 -13.34 9.37 2.44
CA ALA A 138 -12.61 8.30 3.13
C ALA A 138 -11.79 8.82 4.32
N GLY A 139 -11.09 9.94 4.15
CA GLY A 139 -10.36 10.59 5.24
C GLY A 139 -11.28 11.04 6.38
N GLY A 140 -12.39 11.69 6.04
CA GLY A 140 -13.40 12.11 7.01
C GLY A 140 -14.04 10.93 7.75
N LEU A 141 -14.34 9.82 7.07
CA LEU A 141 -14.85 8.60 7.69
C LEU A 141 -13.83 8.00 8.66
N VAL A 142 -12.57 7.84 8.25
CA VAL A 142 -11.51 7.31 9.13
C VAL A 142 -11.32 8.18 10.36
N GLY A 143 -11.23 9.50 10.16
CA GLY A 143 -11.05 10.46 11.25
C GLY A 143 -12.27 10.56 12.16
N GLY A 144 -13.48 10.58 11.60
CA GLY A 144 -14.73 10.62 12.34
C GLY A 144 -15.01 9.33 13.12
N VAL A 145 -14.74 8.17 12.52
CA VAL A 145 -14.81 6.87 13.21
C VAL A 145 -13.80 6.80 14.35
N GLY A 146 -12.55 7.22 14.11
CA GLY A 146 -11.52 7.26 15.14
C GLY A 146 -11.87 8.21 16.29
N GLY A 147 -12.26 9.45 15.97
CA GLY A 147 -12.68 10.45 16.95
C GLY A 147 -13.93 10.01 17.71
N GLY A 148 -14.93 9.48 17.02
CA GLY A 148 -16.14 8.93 17.61
C GLY A 148 -15.85 7.76 18.53
N ALA A 149 -14.97 6.84 18.14
CA ALA A 149 -14.56 5.71 18.98
C ALA A 149 -13.85 6.17 20.26
N LEU A 150 -13.04 7.24 20.19
CA LEU A 150 -12.40 7.83 21.37
C LEU A 150 -13.41 8.44 22.35
N VAL A 151 -14.48 9.05 21.83
CA VAL A 151 -15.60 9.56 22.66
C VAL A 151 -16.42 8.42 23.23
N GLY A 152 -16.90 7.53 22.35
CA GLY A 152 -17.76 6.41 22.72
C GLY A 152 -17.10 5.44 23.68
N GLY A 153 -15.77 5.33 23.63
CA GLY A 153 -14.98 4.54 24.58
C GLY A 153 -14.48 5.27 25.81
N GLY A 154 -14.94 6.51 26.05
CA GLY A 154 -14.62 7.27 27.26
C GLY A 154 -13.16 7.70 27.39
N ALA A 155 -12.38 7.68 26.31
CA ALA A 155 -10.98 8.10 26.35
C ALA A 155 -10.79 9.61 26.24
N THR A 156 -11.74 10.32 25.63
CA THR A 156 -11.69 11.77 25.40
C THR A 156 -13.08 12.39 25.44
N GLY A 157 -13.16 13.73 25.54
CA GLY A 157 -14.42 14.47 25.49
C GLY A 157 -15.02 14.58 24.08
N PRO A 158 -16.28 15.05 23.96
CA PRO A 158 -17.05 15.05 22.70
C PRO A 158 -16.38 15.83 21.55
N VAL A 159 -15.46 16.74 21.85
CA VAL A 159 -14.68 17.51 20.87
C VAL A 159 -13.79 16.61 19.99
N ALA A 160 -13.43 15.40 20.43
CA ALA A 160 -12.61 14.48 19.63
C ALA A 160 -13.31 14.03 18.33
N LEU A 161 -14.65 13.96 18.30
CA LEU A 161 -15.40 13.60 17.09
C LEU A 161 -15.25 14.68 15.98
N PRO A 162 -15.60 15.96 16.19
CA PRO A 162 -15.41 16.98 15.16
C PRO A 162 -13.93 17.21 14.83
N VAL A 163 -13.01 17.13 15.81
CA VAL A 163 -11.56 17.22 15.53
C VAL A 163 -11.09 16.06 14.66
N GLY A 164 -11.52 14.84 14.96
CA GLY A 164 -11.21 13.65 14.17
C GLY A 164 -11.76 13.76 12.74
N LEU A 165 -13.03 14.15 12.59
CA LEU A 165 -13.67 14.34 11.29
C LEU A 165 -12.95 15.41 10.44
N VAL A 166 -12.72 16.60 11.00
CA VAL A 166 -12.04 17.70 10.31
C VAL A 166 -10.60 17.33 10.00
N GLY A 167 -9.87 16.76 10.96
CA GLY A 167 -8.50 16.27 10.75
C GLY A 167 -8.42 15.22 9.64
N GLY A 168 -9.38 14.29 9.62
CA GLY A 168 -9.51 13.27 8.57
C GLY A 168 -9.77 13.87 7.19
N LEU A 169 -10.68 14.84 7.08
CA LEU A 169 -10.93 15.58 5.84
C LEU A 169 -9.68 16.32 5.36
N VAL A 170 -8.96 16.99 6.27
CA VAL A 170 -7.70 17.68 5.95
C VAL A 170 -6.65 16.70 5.43
N VAL A 171 -6.47 15.54 6.08
CA VAL A 171 -5.54 14.50 5.64
C VAL A 171 -5.96 13.93 4.28
N GLY A 172 -7.25 13.65 4.06
CA GLY A 172 -7.77 13.18 2.78
C GLY A 172 -7.54 14.16 1.63
N GLY A 173 -7.80 15.44 1.87
CA GLY A 173 -7.52 16.52 0.91
C GLY A 173 -6.03 16.67 0.63
N ALA A 174 -5.19 16.68 1.67
CA ALA A 174 -3.74 16.71 1.54
C ALA A 174 -3.20 15.51 0.75
N LEU A 175 -3.79 14.33 0.94
CA LEU A 175 -3.43 13.11 0.21
C LEU A 175 -3.73 13.25 -1.28
N ALA A 176 -4.92 13.73 -1.62
CA ALA A 176 -5.31 13.95 -3.01
C ALA A 176 -4.45 15.03 -3.69
N LEU A 177 -4.15 16.14 -3.00
CA LEU A 177 -3.25 17.18 -3.50
C LEU A 177 -1.83 16.66 -3.68
N SER A 178 -1.33 15.87 -2.72
CA SER A 178 -0.02 15.24 -2.80
C SER A 178 0.05 14.31 -4.01
N TRP A 179 -1.00 13.50 -4.22
CA TRP A 179 -1.11 12.61 -5.37
C TRP A 179 -1.12 13.38 -6.71
N LEU A 180 -1.90 14.46 -6.82
CA LEU A 180 -1.91 15.32 -8.01
C LEU A 180 -0.58 16.02 -8.23
N SER A 181 0.07 16.50 -7.16
CA SER A 181 1.39 17.15 -7.27
C SER A 181 2.45 16.23 -7.87
N GLY A 182 2.37 14.93 -7.55
CA GLY A 182 3.21 13.91 -8.17
C GLY A 182 2.99 13.80 -9.68
N GLN A 183 1.72 13.81 -10.12
CA GLN A 183 1.37 13.79 -11.54
C GLN A 183 1.89 15.03 -12.27
N VAL A 184 1.63 16.22 -11.71
CA VAL A 184 2.06 17.52 -12.26
C VAL A 184 3.59 17.64 -12.35
N GLN A 185 4.32 17.03 -11.41
CA GLN A 185 5.78 17.00 -11.45
C GLN A 185 6.33 16.04 -12.52
N ALA A 186 5.64 14.93 -12.76
CA ALA A 186 6.08 13.93 -13.73
C ALA A 186 5.65 14.24 -15.17
N ASP A 187 4.75 15.21 -15.36
CA ASP A 187 4.20 15.55 -16.67
C ASP A 187 5.27 16.14 -17.62
N PRO A 188 5.44 15.56 -18.83
CA PRO A 188 6.46 16.01 -19.78
C PRO A 188 6.26 17.43 -20.32
N ALA A 189 5.02 17.92 -20.36
CA ALA A 189 4.68 19.24 -20.90
C ALA A 189 4.98 20.40 -19.94
N GLY A 190 5.32 20.10 -18.67
CA GLY A 190 5.69 21.12 -17.70
C GLY A 190 7.09 21.72 -17.94
N PRO A 191 7.35 22.97 -17.52
CA PRO A 191 8.68 23.57 -17.51
C PRO A 191 9.63 22.73 -16.63
N GLY A 192 10.50 21.95 -17.28
CA GLY A 192 11.66 21.28 -16.68
C GLY A 192 11.40 20.51 -15.37
N ARG A 193 12.47 20.28 -14.60
CA ARG A 193 12.37 19.63 -13.28
C ARG A 193 11.75 20.59 -12.26
N ARG A 194 10.42 20.63 -12.16
CA ARG A 194 9.71 21.35 -11.09
C ARG A 194 10.10 20.79 -9.71
N SER A 195 10.40 21.69 -8.76
CA SER A 195 10.59 21.30 -7.35
C SER A 195 9.27 20.74 -6.77
N VAL A 196 9.37 19.95 -5.69
CA VAL A 196 8.19 19.40 -5.01
C VAL A 196 7.27 20.53 -4.54
N VAL A 197 7.83 21.58 -3.94
CA VAL A 197 7.09 22.76 -3.46
C VAL A 197 6.34 23.45 -4.59
N ALA A 198 6.98 23.66 -5.74
CA ALA A 198 6.32 24.26 -6.90
C ALA A 198 5.18 23.38 -7.43
N SER A 199 5.39 22.07 -7.53
CA SER A 199 4.34 21.13 -7.97
C SER A 199 3.15 21.09 -7.02
N LEU A 200 3.39 21.19 -5.71
CA LEU A 200 2.33 21.26 -4.70
C LEU A 200 1.56 22.58 -4.80
N GLY A 201 2.24 23.72 -4.95
CA GLY A 201 1.61 25.02 -5.14
C GLY A 201 0.75 25.12 -6.41
N THR A 202 1.11 24.36 -7.46
CA THR A 202 0.27 24.20 -8.65
C THR A 202 -0.91 23.27 -8.38
N ALA A 203 -0.70 22.14 -7.69
CA ALA A 203 -1.77 21.18 -7.37
C ALA A 203 -2.88 21.78 -6.50
N VAL A 204 -2.54 22.63 -5.52
CA VAL A 204 -3.50 23.41 -4.72
C VAL A 204 -4.41 24.25 -5.63
N ARG A 205 -3.85 24.82 -6.70
CA ARG A 205 -4.61 25.51 -7.75
C ARG A 205 -5.03 24.50 -8.83
N SER A 206 -5.90 23.56 -8.43
CA SER A 206 -6.32 22.42 -9.27
C SER A 206 -6.69 22.81 -10.71
N ARG A 207 -7.41 23.92 -10.92
CA ARG A 207 -7.71 24.46 -12.27
C ARG A 207 -6.46 24.70 -13.11
N THR A 208 -5.44 25.33 -12.53
CA THR A 208 -4.15 25.58 -13.19
C THR A 208 -3.40 24.28 -13.42
N ALA A 209 -3.44 23.35 -12.46
CA ALA A 209 -2.83 22.03 -12.60
C ALA A 209 -3.42 21.27 -13.79
N LEU A 210 -4.76 21.15 -13.87
CA LEU A 210 -5.43 20.40 -14.95
C LEU A 210 -5.19 21.01 -16.33
N ARG A 211 -5.24 22.33 -16.45
CA ARG A 211 -4.89 23.03 -17.71
C ARG A 211 -3.45 22.79 -18.13
N GLY A 212 -2.55 22.68 -17.16
CA GLY A 212 -1.13 22.46 -17.38
C GLY A 212 -0.73 21.01 -17.65
N LEU A 213 -1.64 20.02 -17.60
CA LEU A 213 -1.33 18.63 -17.92
C LEU A 213 -1.27 18.43 -19.44
N GLY A 214 -0.18 17.83 -19.92
CA GLY A 214 0.03 17.49 -21.32
C GLY A 214 -0.75 16.25 -21.76
N ILE A 215 -1.12 16.22 -23.05
CA ILE A 215 -1.87 15.11 -23.68
C ILE A 215 -1.09 13.80 -23.58
N ASP A 216 0.22 13.81 -23.90
CA ASP A 216 1.06 12.61 -23.84
C ASP A 216 1.16 12.03 -22.42
N GLY A 217 1.26 12.91 -21.41
CA GLY A 217 1.28 12.53 -20.00
C GLY A 217 -0.05 11.90 -19.60
N LEU A 218 -1.17 12.53 -19.94
CA LEU A 218 -2.52 12.02 -19.69
C LEU A 218 -2.75 10.66 -20.36
N ARG A 219 -2.37 10.50 -21.63
CA ARG A 219 -2.46 9.23 -22.36
C ARG A 219 -1.62 8.14 -21.69
N ALA A 220 -0.39 8.45 -21.29
CA ALA A 220 0.48 7.49 -20.60
C ALA A 220 -0.09 7.07 -19.23
N HIS A 221 -0.66 8.01 -18.47
CA HIS A 221 -1.31 7.72 -17.20
C HIS A 221 -2.61 6.93 -17.38
N GLY A 222 -3.44 7.24 -18.39
CA GLY A 222 -4.64 6.49 -18.75
C GLY A 222 -4.34 5.05 -19.16
N LEU A 223 -3.41 4.84 -20.10
CA LEU A 223 -3.00 3.50 -20.54
C LEU A 223 -2.41 2.67 -19.39
N ARG A 224 -1.62 3.28 -18.50
CA ARG A 224 -1.13 2.61 -17.30
C ARG A 224 -2.27 2.28 -16.34
N ALA A 225 -3.23 3.17 -16.17
CA ALA A 225 -4.36 2.95 -15.29
C ALA A 225 -5.23 1.77 -15.75
N THR A 226 -5.51 1.68 -17.04
CA THR A 226 -6.24 0.56 -17.66
C THR A 226 -5.47 -0.75 -17.53
N ARG A 227 -4.15 -0.75 -17.78
CA ARG A 227 -3.31 -1.96 -17.61
C ARG A 227 -3.24 -2.44 -16.16
N ILE A 228 -3.11 -1.52 -15.19
CA ILE A 228 -3.17 -1.87 -13.76
C ILE A 228 -4.55 -2.44 -13.41
N GLY A 229 -5.63 -1.81 -13.89
CA GLY A 229 -6.99 -2.28 -13.66
C GLY A 229 -7.23 -3.68 -14.25
N GLY A 230 -6.87 -3.90 -15.51
CA GLY A 230 -6.98 -5.19 -16.19
C GLY A 230 -6.12 -6.28 -15.52
N ALA A 231 -4.88 -5.95 -15.14
CA ALA A 231 -4.01 -6.87 -14.40
C ALA A 231 -4.57 -7.19 -13.00
N ALA A 232 -5.19 -6.22 -12.32
CA ALA A 232 -5.85 -6.47 -11.06
C ALA A 232 -7.05 -7.40 -11.22
N LEU A 233 -7.92 -7.16 -12.20
CA LEU A 233 -9.12 -7.97 -12.46
C LEU A 233 -8.81 -9.40 -12.93
N THR A 234 -7.71 -9.57 -13.66
CA THR A 234 -7.21 -10.89 -14.10
C THR A 234 -6.29 -11.56 -13.08
N ALA A 235 -6.06 -10.91 -11.92
CA ALA A 235 -5.11 -11.33 -10.90
C ALA A 235 -3.65 -11.52 -11.40
N ASP A 236 -3.29 -10.92 -12.54
CA ASP A 236 -1.94 -10.94 -13.06
C ASP A 236 -1.03 -10.01 -12.24
N THR A 237 -0.51 -10.58 -11.14
CA THR A 237 0.36 -9.87 -10.20
C THR A 237 1.67 -9.44 -10.84
N ARG A 238 2.15 -10.16 -11.86
CA ARG A 238 3.38 -9.84 -12.58
C ARG A 238 3.19 -8.59 -13.42
N SER A 239 2.14 -8.55 -14.24
CA SER A 239 1.81 -7.37 -15.06
C SER A 239 1.53 -6.15 -14.20
N LEU A 240 0.78 -6.30 -13.10
CA LEU A 240 0.53 -5.22 -12.15
C LEU A 240 1.83 -4.66 -11.56
N ARG A 241 2.77 -5.53 -11.18
CA ARG A 241 4.08 -5.10 -10.67
C ARG A 241 4.91 -4.38 -11.71
N LEU A 242 4.97 -4.89 -12.94
CA LEU A 242 5.74 -4.26 -14.02
C LEU A 242 5.24 -2.84 -14.33
N GLU A 243 3.93 -2.60 -14.25
CA GLU A 243 3.35 -1.27 -14.44
C GLU A 243 3.61 -0.31 -13.27
N VAL A 244 3.69 -0.82 -12.04
CA VAL A 244 3.97 -0.03 -10.82
C VAL A 244 5.47 0.16 -10.60
N ALA A 245 6.31 -0.73 -11.15
CA ALA A 245 7.75 -0.76 -10.90
C ALA A 245 8.43 0.55 -11.29
N SER A 246 9.35 0.99 -10.43
CA SER A 246 10.17 2.15 -10.74
C SER A 246 11.23 1.78 -11.81
N PRO A 247 11.30 2.47 -12.96
CA PRO A 247 12.42 2.34 -13.87
C PRO A 247 13.73 2.55 -13.13
N VAL A 248 14.64 1.60 -13.31
CA VAL A 248 15.97 1.63 -12.74
C VAL A 248 16.73 2.79 -13.36
N ARG A 249 16.97 3.86 -12.58
CA ARG A 249 17.74 5.04 -13.03
C ARG A 249 19.16 5.05 -12.46
N ARG A 250 19.36 4.47 -11.27
CA ARG A 250 20.64 4.43 -10.57
C ARG A 250 21.38 3.12 -10.85
N GLY A 251 22.71 3.14 -10.81
CA GLY A 251 23.52 1.91 -10.75
C GLY A 251 23.43 1.02 -12.00
N ARG A 252 23.03 1.55 -13.16
CA ARG A 252 22.95 0.80 -14.43
C ARG A 252 24.29 0.19 -14.85
N ARG A 253 25.40 0.88 -14.51
CA ARG A 253 26.77 0.44 -14.78
C ARG A 253 27.29 -0.62 -13.80
N TRP A 254 26.64 -0.79 -12.64
CA TRP A 254 27.07 -1.78 -11.66
C TRP A 254 26.77 -3.18 -12.16
N ARG A 255 27.79 -4.02 -12.23
CA ARG A 255 27.69 -5.40 -12.72
C ARG A 255 27.65 -6.38 -11.55
N LEU A 256 26.89 -7.44 -11.72
CA LEU A 256 26.89 -8.57 -10.79
C LEU A 256 28.23 -9.31 -10.96
N ARG A 257 28.90 -9.63 -9.85
CA ARG A 257 30.10 -10.46 -9.85
C ARG A 257 29.71 -11.89 -9.47
N PRO A 258 30.26 -12.92 -10.14
CA PRO A 258 29.99 -14.31 -9.78
C PRO A 258 30.56 -14.60 -8.39
N ARG A 259 29.73 -15.17 -7.50
CA ARG A 259 30.10 -15.54 -6.11
C ARG A 259 29.45 -16.87 -5.70
N GLY A 260 29.60 -17.90 -6.54
CA GLY A 260 28.92 -19.19 -6.37
C GLY A 260 27.39 -19.08 -6.51
N ARG A 261 26.68 -20.19 -6.31
CA ARG A 261 25.22 -20.23 -6.54
C ARG A 261 24.45 -19.27 -5.61
N TRP A 262 24.68 -19.38 -4.30
CA TRP A 262 23.99 -18.57 -3.29
C TRP A 262 24.43 -17.11 -3.28
N GLY A 263 25.75 -16.86 -3.31
CA GLY A 263 26.29 -15.50 -3.27
C GLY A 263 25.96 -14.68 -4.51
N THR A 264 25.78 -15.31 -5.67
CA THR A 264 25.33 -14.62 -6.89
C THR A 264 23.86 -14.20 -6.79
N VAL A 265 23.00 -15.03 -6.20
CA VAL A 265 21.57 -14.68 -5.97
C VAL A 265 21.46 -13.54 -4.96
N LEU A 266 22.12 -13.65 -3.81
CA LEU A 266 22.16 -12.56 -2.81
C LEU A 266 22.76 -11.27 -3.38
N GLY A 267 23.84 -11.39 -4.16
CA GLY A 267 24.47 -10.27 -4.83
C GLY A 267 23.54 -9.59 -5.84
N ARG A 268 22.69 -10.35 -6.53
CA ARG A 268 21.67 -9.84 -7.45
C ARG A 268 20.61 -9.05 -6.68
N ASP A 269 20.10 -9.59 -5.58
CA ASP A 269 19.08 -8.90 -4.78
C ASP A 269 19.62 -7.61 -4.19
N LEU A 270 20.82 -7.67 -3.61
CA LEU A 270 21.52 -6.49 -3.11
C LEU A 270 21.74 -5.45 -4.22
N LEU A 271 22.13 -5.89 -5.42
CA LEU A 271 22.27 -4.99 -6.57
C LEU A 271 20.92 -4.35 -6.95
N GLY A 272 19.83 -5.11 -6.92
CA GLY A 272 18.47 -4.62 -7.11
C GLY A 272 18.09 -3.53 -6.10
N LEU A 273 18.29 -3.81 -4.80
CA LEU A 273 18.01 -2.86 -3.72
C LEU A 273 18.88 -1.60 -3.82
N ARG A 274 20.17 -1.73 -4.18
CA ARG A 274 21.06 -0.57 -4.40
C ARG A 274 20.61 0.28 -5.61
N ARG A 275 20.00 -0.33 -6.62
CA ARG A 275 19.45 0.35 -7.80
C ARG A 275 18.10 1.02 -7.52
N GLN A 276 17.36 0.54 -6.52
CA GLN A 276 16.06 1.05 -6.08
C GLN A 276 16.11 1.39 -4.57
N PRO A 277 16.82 2.45 -4.16
CA PRO A 277 17.09 2.74 -2.74
C PRO A 277 15.82 3.02 -1.90
N LEU A 278 14.70 3.33 -2.55
CA LEU A 278 13.42 3.49 -1.87
C LEU A 278 12.89 2.18 -1.29
N LEU A 279 13.25 1.01 -1.85
CA LEU A 279 12.84 -0.28 -1.31
C LEU A 279 13.49 -0.59 0.05
N PRO A 280 14.82 -0.58 0.22
CA PRO A 280 15.42 -0.83 1.53
C PRO A 280 15.09 0.28 2.53
N PHE A 281 15.01 1.55 2.09
CA PHE A 281 14.59 2.64 2.96
C PHE A 281 13.15 2.48 3.44
N GLY A 282 12.20 2.23 2.53
CA GLY A 282 10.81 1.93 2.89
C GLY A 282 10.70 0.68 3.76
N GLY A 283 11.53 -0.33 3.48
CA GLY A 283 11.68 -1.52 4.30
C GLY A 283 12.02 -1.20 5.75
N LEU A 284 13.03 -0.36 5.98
CA LEU A 284 13.42 0.13 7.32
C LEU A 284 12.33 0.97 7.97
N VAL A 285 11.73 1.92 7.22
CA VAL A 285 10.65 2.80 7.73
C VAL A 285 9.45 2.01 8.23
N LEU A 286 9.15 0.84 7.65
CA LEU A 286 8.06 -0.03 8.12
C LEU A 286 8.51 -1.05 9.17
N ALA A 287 9.71 -1.63 9.02
CA ALA A 287 10.22 -2.64 9.94
C ALA A 287 10.60 -2.07 11.31
N VAL A 288 11.15 -0.85 11.38
CA VAL A 288 11.57 -0.25 12.65
C VAL A 288 10.38 -0.01 13.59
N PRO A 289 9.27 0.63 13.18
CA PRO A 289 8.07 0.72 14.02
C PRO A 289 7.51 -0.66 14.41
N GLY A 290 7.52 -1.62 13.49
CA GLY A 290 7.12 -3.00 13.79
C GLY A 290 8.03 -3.64 14.86
N ALA A 291 9.33 -3.40 14.81
CA ALA A 291 10.31 -3.89 15.78
C ALA A 291 10.18 -3.20 17.15
N LEU A 292 9.96 -1.87 17.17
CA LEU A 292 9.66 -1.12 18.39
C LEU A 292 8.41 -1.67 19.08
N ALA A 293 7.33 -1.85 18.31
CA ALA A 293 6.09 -2.44 18.82
C ALA A 293 6.30 -3.89 19.28
N THR A 294 7.13 -4.67 18.60
CA THR A 294 7.52 -6.02 19.03
C THR A 294 8.24 -6.00 20.38
N GLY A 295 9.18 -5.07 20.58
CA GLY A 295 9.92 -4.93 21.83
C GLY A 295 9.03 -4.49 22.97
N TRP A 296 8.07 -3.61 22.70
CA TRP A 296 7.02 -3.25 23.65
C TRP A 296 6.12 -4.43 24.01
N VAL A 297 5.81 -5.30 23.04
CA VAL A 297 5.07 -6.56 23.27
C VAL A 297 5.84 -7.54 24.14
N VAL A 298 7.15 -7.62 24.00
CA VAL A 298 7.96 -8.51 24.85
C VAL A 298 8.18 -7.92 26.25
N ALA A 299 8.23 -6.60 26.37
CA ALA A 299 8.44 -5.92 27.65
C ALA A 299 7.23 -5.97 28.60
N GLY A 300 6.05 -6.37 28.13
CA GLY A 300 4.84 -6.40 28.96
C GLY A 300 3.68 -7.11 28.28
N HIS A 301 2.45 -6.72 28.60
CA HIS A 301 1.22 -7.36 28.13
C HIS A 301 0.38 -6.49 27.19
N PRO A 302 0.93 -5.91 26.11
CA PRO A 302 0.10 -5.09 25.25
C PRO A 302 -0.90 -5.95 24.45
N PRO A 303 -2.00 -5.34 24.01
CA PRO A 303 -3.07 -5.99 23.26
C PRO A 303 -2.59 -6.88 22.11
N VAL A 304 -3.36 -7.92 21.80
CA VAL A 304 -3.18 -8.72 20.57
C VAL A 304 -3.16 -7.81 19.33
N ALA A 305 -3.94 -6.72 19.32
CA ALA A 305 -3.93 -5.74 18.24
C ALA A 305 -2.54 -5.11 18.00
N VAL A 306 -1.79 -4.80 19.06
CA VAL A 306 -0.42 -4.26 18.96
C VAL A 306 0.52 -5.32 18.40
N ALA A 307 0.40 -6.58 18.85
CA ALA A 307 1.17 -7.68 18.30
C ALA A 307 0.88 -7.90 16.79
N VAL A 308 -0.38 -7.79 16.37
CA VAL A 308 -0.76 -7.85 14.96
C VAL A 308 -0.15 -6.69 14.18
N LEU A 309 -0.25 -5.46 14.66
CA LEU A 309 0.35 -4.29 14.00
C LEU A 309 1.88 -4.39 13.93
N ALA A 310 2.53 -4.90 14.99
CA ALA A 310 3.96 -5.13 15.04
C ALA A 310 4.39 -6.10 13.92
N VAL A 311 3.70 -7.24 13.83
CA VAL A 311 3.97 -8.27 12.82
C VAL A 311 3.66 -7.77 11.41
N VAL A 312 2.58 -7.01 11.21
CA VAL A 312 2.25 -6.38 9.92
C VAL A 312 3.34 -5.40 9.50
N GLY A 313 3.82 -4.55 10.41
CA GLY A 313 4.92 -3.61 10.14
C GLY A 313 6.20 -4.34 9.70
N LEU A 314 6.61 -5.37 10.45
CA LEU A 314 7.73 -6.23 10.10
C LEU A 314 7.50 -6.95 8.77
N GLN A 315 6.30 -7.46 8.52
CA GLN A 315 5.95 -8.14 7.27
C GLN A 315 6.06 -7.21 6.07
N LEU A 316 5.48 -6.01 6.14
CA LEU A 316 5.51 -5.05 5.05
C LEU A 316 6.95 -4.60 4.79
N GLY A 317 7.72 -4.34 5.85
CA GLY A 317 9.13 -3.98 5.75
C GLY A 317 9.99 -5.07 5.10
N ALA A 318 9.90 -6.30 5.61
CA ALA A 318 10.56 -7.48 5.04
C ALA A 318 10.10 -7.76 3.60
N GLY A 319 8.81 -7.55 3.33
CA GLY A 319 8.23 -7.68 2.01
C GLY A 319 8.83 -6.70 1.01
N LEU A 320 9.12 -5.45 1.37
CA LEU A 320 9.74 -4.49 0.46
C LEU A 320 11.15 -4.91 0.00
N VAL A 321 11.91 -5.59 0.86
CA VAL A 321 13.25 -6.11 0.52
C VAL A 321 13.23 -7.53 -0.07
N ALA A 322 12.08 -8.20 -0.07
CA ALA A 322 11.85 -9.54 -0.65
C ALA A 322 11.62 -9.52 -2.17
N GLU A 323 12.06 -8.48 -2.88
CA GLU A 323 11.77 -8.33 -4.32
C GLU A 323 12.33 -9.46 -5.17
N GLY A 324 13.52 -9.97 -4.83
CA GLY A 324 14.13 -11.12 -5.50
C GLY A 324 13.25 -12.37 -5.43
N LEU A 325 12.69 -12.66 -4.25
CA LEU A 325 11.82 -13.81 -4.01
C LEU A 325 10.52 -13.71 -4.83
N ARG A 326 9.95 -12.51 -4.86
CA ARG A 326 8.74 -12.20 -5.63
C ARG A 326 8.96 -12.38 -7.13
N LEU A 327 10.04 -11.82 -7.66
CA LEU A 327 10.42 -11.96 -9.07
C LEU A 327 10.74 -13.41 -9.42
N HIS A 328 11.33 -14.18 -8.50
CA HIS A 328 11.54 -15.60 -8.69
C HIS A 328 10.21 -16.34 -8.88
N GLY A 329 9.23 -16.09 -8.02
CA GLY A 329 7.87 -16.62 -8.17
C GLY A 329 7.20 -16.22 -9.49
N ASP A 330 7.32 -14.96 -9.91
CA ASP A 330 6.76 -14.47 -11.18
C ASP A 330 7.46 -15.05 -12.43
N SER A 331 8.63 -15.65 -12.25
CA SER A 331 9.46 -16.24 -13.31
C SER A 331 9.42 -17.76 -13.37
N LEU A 332 8.57 -18.41 -12.57
CA LEU A 332 8.32 -19.84 -12.68
C LEU A 332 7.85 -20.16 -14.11
N GLY A 333 8.56 -21.04 -14.81
CA GLY A 333 8.37 -21.29 -16.24
C GLY A 333 9.54 -20.81 -17.11
N ALA A 334 10.34 -19.85 -16.64
CA ALA A 334 11.58 -19.47 -17.33
C ALA A 334 12.76 -20.35 -16.87
N PRO A 335 13.76 -20.61 -17.74
CA PRO A 335 14.96 -21.34 -17.34
C PRO A 335 15.63 -20.69 -16.13
N PRO A 336 16.03 -21.48 -15.10
CA PRO A 336 16.67 -20.94 -13.92
C PRO A 336 18.01 -20.30 -14.28
N LEU A 337 18.24 -19.06 -13.84
CA LEU A 337 19.43 -18.27 -14.18
C LEU A 337 20.78 -18.93 -13.84
N LEU A 338 20.80 -19.87 -12.90
CA LEU A 338 22.02 -20.54 -12.42
C LEU A 338 21.85 -22.07 -12.32
N GLY A 339 20.84 -22.65 -12.98
CA GLY A 339 20.57 -24.10 -12.92
C GLY A 339 20.24 -24.64 -11.52
N GLY A 340 19.93 -23.78 -10.55
CA GLY A 340 19.59 -24.18 -9.18
C GLY A 340 18.12 -24.60 -9.04
N SER A 341 17.83 -25.44 -8.04
CA SER A 341 16.45 -25.80 -7.71
C SER A 341 15.63 -24.59 -7.26
N VAL A 342 14.31 -24.62 -7.50
CA VAL A 342 13.37 -23.58 -7.05
C VAL A 342 13.49 -23.34 -5.54
N ARG A 343 13.60 -24.41 -4.75
CA ARG A 343 13.78 -24.33 -3.29
C ARG A 343 15.08 -23.62 -2.92
N GLY A 344 16.19 -23.99 -3.57
CA GLY A 344 17.48 -23.35 -3.32
C GLY A 344 17.44 -21.85 -3.62
N GLN A 345 16.83 -21.46 -4.73
CA GLN A 345 16.70 -20.04 -5.09
C GLN A 345 15.76 -19.27 -4.14
N ALA A 346 14.65 -19.86 -3.71
CA ALA A 346 13.74 -19.24 -2.75
C ALA A 346 14.41 -18.99 -1.38
N VAL A 347 15.17 -19.96 -0.88
CA VAL A 347 15.96 -19.79 0.35
C VAL A 347 16.99 -18.66 0.15
N ALA A 348 17.65 -18.60 -1.00
CA ALA A 348 18.67 -17.58 -1.28
C ALA A 348 18.05 -16.18 -1.29
N HIS A 349 16.91 -16.04 -1.96
CA HIS A 349 16.14 -14.79 -2.03
C HIS A 349 15.50 -14.37 -0.70
N SER A 350 15.42 -15.28 0.28
CA SER A 350 14.98 -14.96 1.64
C SER A 350 16.06 -14.25 2.46
N GLY A 351 17.31 -14.24 1.99
CA GLY A 351 18.43 -13.65 2.73
C GLY A 351 18.30 -12.14 2.97
N MET A 352 17.81 -11.36 2.00
CA MET A 352 17.64 -9.90 2.21
C MET A 352 16.57 -9.56 3.28
N PRO A 353 15.37 -10.16 3.25
CA PRO A 353 14.40 -10.06 4.35
C PRO A 353 14.96 -10.49 5.70
N VAL A 354 15.66 -11.63 5.76
CA VAL A 354 16.26 -12.12 7.01
C VAL A 354 17.32 -11.16 7.53
N LEU A 355 18.19 -10.62 6.66
CA LEU A 355 19.18 -9.62 7.05
C LEU A 355 18.53 -8.34 7.58
N LEU A 356 17.42 -7.87 7.00
CA LEU A 356 16.68 -6.73 7.54
C LEU A 356 16.16 -7.02 8.96
N LEU A 357 15.57 -8.20 9.16
CA LEU A 357 15.05 -8.60 10.48
C LEU A 357 16.17 -8.78 11.50
N LEU A 358 17.32 -9.34 11.12
CA LEU A 358 18.44 -9.57 12.04
C LEU A 358 19.26 -8.29 12.33
N LEU A 359 19.47 -7.43 11.34
CA LEU A 359 20.33 -6.25 11.49
C LEU A 359 19.59 -5.00 11.96
N ALA A 360 18.28 -4.90 11.69
CA ALA A 360 17.46 -3.78 12.13
C ALA A 360 16.37 -4.22 13.11
N GLY A 361 15.63 -5.30 12.80
CA GLY A 361 14.54 -5.77 13.65
C GLY A 361 15.01 -6.19 15.05
N ALA A 362 15.90 -7.19 15.13
CA ALA A 362 16.33 -7.76 16.40
C ALA A 362 17.00 -6.74 17.34
N PRO A 363 17.93 -5.87 16.88
CA PRO A 363 18.53 -4.86 17.76
C PRO A 363 17.51 -3.84 18.27
N VAL A 364 16.61 -3.35 17.41
CA VAL A 364 15.57 -2.39 17.82
C VAL A 364 14.62 -3.01 18.83
N THR A 365 14.15 -4.24 18.58
CA THR A 365 13.30 -4.97 19.52
C THR A 365 14.01 -5.21 20.85
N ALA A 366 15.27 -5.68 20.82
CA ALA A 366 16.04 -5.99 22.02
C ALA A 366 16.35 -4.75 22.86
N VAL A 367 16.75 -3.64 22.24
CA VAL A 367 16.98 -2.37 22.93
C VAL A 367 15.68 -1.87 23.55
N THR A 368 14.56 -1.92 22.81
CA THR A 368 13.26 -1.48 23.34
C THR A 368 12.83 -2.32 24.54
N ALA A 369 12.88 -3.65 24.42
CA ALA A 369 12.53 -4.55 25.52
C ALA A 369 13.50 -4.42 26.70
N GLY A 370 14.79 -4.25 26.43
CA GLY A 370 15.82 -4.06 27.46
C GLY A 370 15.66 -2.78 28.26
N VAL A 371 15.33 -1.67 27.59
CA VAL A 371 15.05 -0.38 28.23
C VAL A 371 13.79 -0.45 29.09
N LEU A 372 12.76 -1.17 28.63
CA LEU A 372 11.46 -1.20 29.30
C LEU A 372 11.36 -2.26 30.41
N ALA A 373 12.05 -3.39 30.29
CA ALA A 373 11.88 -4.55 31.16
C ALA A 373 13.20 -5.29 31.50
N GLY A 374 14.36 -4.72 31.16
CA GLY A 374 15.67 -5.24 31.56
C GLY A 374 16.30 -6.29 30.62
N PRO A 375 17.53 -6.75 30.94
CA PRO A 375 18.36 -7.54 30.01
C PRO A 375 17.76 -8.91 29.65
N VAL A 376 17.01 -9.54 30.55
CA VAL A 376 16.32 -10.82 30.26
C VAL A 376 15.27 -10.63 29.17
N ALA A 377 14.49 -9.54 29.24
CA ALA A 377 13.51 -9.19 28.21
C ALA A 377 14.18 -8.87 26.87
N ALA A 378 15.39 -8.28 26.88
CA ALA A 378 16.17 -8.05 25.66
C ALA A 378 16.54 -9.36 24.94
N VAL A 379 16.95 -10.40 25.69
CA VAL A 379 17.25 -11.73 25.12
C VAL A 379 15.97 -12.39 24.59
N GLY A 380 14.89 -12.35 25.36
CA GLY A 380 13.57 -12.85 24.94
C GLY A 380 13.07 -12.17 23.66
N ALA A 381 13.35 -10.88 23.51
CA ALA A 381 13.00 -10.10 22.32
C ALA A 381 13.73 -10.56 21.06
N VAL A 382 15.00 -10.94 21.15
CA VAL A 382 15.73 -11.51 20.01
C VAL A 382 15.09 -12.84 19.58
N ILE A 383 14.78 -13.72 20.54
CA ILE A 383 14.11 -15.00 20.27
C ILE A 383 12.74 -14.77 19.62
N ALA A 384 11.98 -13.79 20.11
CA ALA A 384 10.69 -13.41 19.54
C ALA A 384 10.81 -12.96 18.08
N VAL A 385 11.80 -12.12 17.75
CA VAL A 385 12.05 -11.69 16.37
C VAL A 385 12.47 -12.85 15.47
N VAL A 386 13.25 -13.82 15.96
CA VAL A 386 13.60 -15.02 15.17
C VAL A 386 12.36 -15.87 14.91
N GLY A 387 11.52 -16.12 15.93
CA GLY A 387 10.29 -16.88 15.80
C GLY A 387 9.29 -16.24 14.83
N VAL A 388 9.05 -14.93 14.99
CA VAL A 388 8.21 -14.15 14.07
C VAL A 388 8.85 -14.11 12.68
N GLY A 389 10.16 -13.96 12.58
CA GLY A 389 10.90 -13.94 11.32
C GLY A 389 10.72 -15.23 10.51
N ALA A 390 10.70 -16.40 11.16
CA ALA A 390 10.39 -17.67 10.51
C ALA A 390 8.98 -17.68 9.90
N VAL A 391 7.98 -17.20 10.66
CA VAL A 391 6.59 -17.04 10.18
C VAL A 391 6.53 -16.09 8.98
N LEU A 392 7.23 -14.96 9.05
CA LEU A 392 7.25 -13.97 7.98
C LEU A 392 7.89 -14.52 6.71
N VAL A 393 9.00 -15.25 6.80
CA VAL A 393 9.64 -15.89 5.64
C VAL A 393 8.70 -16.91 5.01
N ALA A 394 8.04 -17.75 5.81
CA ALA A 394 7.04 -18.69 5.30
C ALA A 394 5.86 -17.97 4.62
N GLY A 395 5.38 -16.87 5.20
CA GLY A 395 4.36 -16.00 4.60
C GLY A 395 4.81 -15.36 3.28
N LEU A 396 6.07 -14.95 3.16
CA LEU A 396 6.66 -14.42 1.93
C LEU A 396 6.77 -15.49 0.83
N TRP A 397 7.07 -16.74 1.21
CA TRP A 397 7.05 -17.87 0.27
C TRP A 397 5.63 -18.12 -0.22
N LEU A 398 4.66 -18.23 0.70
CA LEU A 398 3.26 -18.39 0.33
C LEU A 398 2.78 -17.27 -0.59
N ALA A 399 3.13 -16.03 -0.29
CA ALA A 399 2.76 -14.89 -1.13
C ALA A 399 3.38 -14.94 -2.54
N SER A 400 4.59 -15.49 -2.68
CA SER A 400 5.35 -15.54 -3.93
C SER A 400 5.02 -16.77 -4.79
N PHE A 401 4.63 -17.89 -4.15
CA PHE A 401 4.34 -19.18 -4.79
C PHE A 401 2.86 -19.60 -4.70
N ARG A 402 1.94 -18.64 -4.47
CA ARG A 402 0.50 -18.92 -4.29
C ARG A 402 -0.22 -19.48 -5.52
N GLY A 403 0.41 -19.45 -6.69
CA GLY A 403 -0.19 -19.91 -7.95
C GLY A 403 -1.14 -18.89 -8.57
N GLN A 404 -2.13 -19.37 -9.33
CA GLN A 404 -3.21 -18.59 -9.93
C GLN A 404 -4.41 -18.51 -8.97
N PRO A 405 -5.27 -17.47 -9.07
CA PRO A 405 -6.53 -17.44 -8.34
C PRO A 405 -7.46 -18.59 -8.77
N PRO A 406 -8.40 -19.01 -7.92
CA PRO A 406 -9.46 -19.93 -8.34
C PRO A 406 -10.27 -19.31 -9.49
N LEU A 407 -10.67 -20.11 -10.49
CA LEU A 407 -11.39 -19.63 -11.69
C LEU A 407 -12.65 -18.82 -11.32
N GLY A 408 -13.39 -19.25 -10.30
CA GLY A 408 -14.55 -18.55 -9.77
C GLY A 408 -14.26 -17.18 -9.13
N ALA A 409 -13.00 -16.76 -8.98
CA ALA A 409 -12.61 -15.41 -8.60
C ALA A 409 -12.30 -14.51 -9.80
N VAL A 410 -12.17 -15.05 -11.02
CA VAL A 410 -11.80 -14.33 -12.25
C VAL A 410 -12.92 -14.33 -13.29
N SER A 411 -13.64 -15.44 -13.47
CA SER A 411 -14.72 -15.58 -14.46
C SER A 411 -16.10 -15.27 -13.85
N GLY A 412 -16.46 -13.98 -13.75
CA GLY A 412 -17.74 -13.53 -13.18
C GLY A 412 -17.81 -13.56 -11.64
N GLY A 413 -16.66 -13.78 -10.99
CA GLY A 413 -16.52 -13.92 -9.54
C GLY A 413 -16.63 -12.63 -8.73
N SER A 414 -16.99 -12.79 -7.46
CA SER A 414 -16.96 -11.71 -6.46
C SER A 414 -15.55 -11.12 -6.34
N PRO A 415 -15.35 -9.80 -6.54
CA PRO A 415 -14.08 -9.12 -6.26
C PRO A 415 -13.54 -9.38 -4.85
N GLY A 416 -14.42 -9.71 -3.90
CA GLY A 416 -14.06 -10.12 -2.55
C GLY A 416 -13.24 -11.41 -2.49
N LEU A 417 -13.53 -12.41 -3.33
CA LEU A 417 -12.76 -13.65 -3.40
C LEU A 417 -11.34 -13.39 -3.92
N LEU A 418 -11.23 -12.51 -4.91
CA LEU A 418 -9.93 -12.11 -5.44
C LEU A 418 -9.12 -11.35 -4.40
N LEU A 419 -9.73 -10.41 -3.69
CA LEU A 419 -9.08 -9.70 -2.57
C LEU A 419 -8.66 -10.66 -1.46
N ALA A 420 -9.52 -11.61 -1.08
CA ALA A 420 -9.19 -12.65 -0.11
C ALA A 420 -8.00 -13.49 -0.58
N TRP A 421 -7.98 -13.90 -1.85
CA TRP A 421 -6.85 -14.63 -2.44
C TRP A 421 -5.55 -13.81 -2.46
N TRP A 422 -5.62 -12.49 -2.65
CA TRP A 422 -4.46 -11.60 -2.54
C TRP A 422 -3.99 -11.40 -1.10
N ALA A 423 -4.92 -11.33 -0.15
CA ALA A 423 -4.66 -10.99 1.23
C ALA A 423 -4.25 -12.18 2.09
N TRP A 424 -4.72 -13.40 1.77
CA TRP A 424 -4.61 -14.54 2.67
C TRP A 424 -3.19 -14.86 3.15
N PRO A 425 -2.11 -14.81 2.33
CA PRO A 425 -0.77 -15.14 2.83
C PRO A 425 -0.33 -14.13 3.88
N ARG A 426 -0.73 -12.87 3.71
CA ARG A 426 -0.43 -11.78 4.65
C ARG A 426 -1.23 -11.91 5.93
N VAL A 427 -2.55 -12.08 5.80
CA VAL A 427 -3.45 -12.28 6.95
C VAL A 427 -3.02 -13.48 7.78
N LEU A 428 -2.72 -14.61 7.14
CA LEU A 428 -2.26 -15.81 7.81
C LEU A 428 -0.95 -15.56 8.58
N SER A 429 0.05 -14.97 7.93
CA SER A 429 1.33 -14.69 8.60
C SER A 429 1.22 -13.62 9.70
N ALA A 430 0.32 -12.65 9.56
CA ALA A 430 0.07 -11.64 10.58
C ALA A 430 -0.59 -12.27 11.81
N ALA A 431 -1.60 -13.09 11.61
CA ALA A 431 -2.28 -13.83 12.69
C ALA A 431 -1.33 -14.83 13.37
N ALA A 432 -0.65 -15.69 12.60
CA ALA A 432 0.30 -16.66 13.11
C ALA A 432 1.48 -15.97 13.83
N GLY A 433 2.00 -14.89 13.27
CA GLY A 433 3.10 -14.14 13.87
C GLY A 433 2.68 -13.44 15.16
N ALA A 434 1.46 -12.92 15.23
CA ALA A 434 0.93 -12.31 16.46
C ALA A 434 0.74 -13.36 17.55
N VAL A 435 0.23 -14.56 17.20
CA VAL A 435 0.15 -15.69 18.15
C VAL A 435 1.53 -16.06 18.65
N VAL A 436 2.52 -16.24 17.76
CA VAL A 436 3.91 -16.57 18.15
C VAL A 436 4.49 -15.50 19.05
N LEU A 437 4.35 -14.22 18.69
CA LEU A 437 4.87 -13.09 19.45
C LEU A 437 4.28 -13.02 20.87
N VAL A 438 2.95 -13.07 20.99
CA VAL A 438 2.27 -13.01 22.29
C VAL A 438 2.67 -14.19 23.18
N ARG A 439 2.80 -15.39 22.60
CA ARG A 439 3.18 -16.59 23.36
C ARG A 439 4.63 -16.56 23.82
N LEU A 440 5.55 -16.11 22.98
CA LEU A 440 6.96 -15.95 23.35
C LEU A 440 7.15 -14.84 24.39
N ALA A 441 6.40 -13.74 24.30
CA ALA A 441 6.40 -12.69 25.32
C ALA A 441 5.97 -13.23 26.70
N ARG A 442 4.86 -13.99 26.76
CA ARG A 442 4.39 -14.60 28.02
C ARG A 442 5.36 -15.65 28.59
N LEU A 443 6.04 -16.41 27.71
CA LEU A 443 7.08 -17.35 28.13
C LEU A 443 8.26 -16.61 28.76
N GLY A 444 8.71 -15.51 28.16
CA GLY A 444 9.77 -14.66 28.71
C GLY A 444 9.39 -14.01 30.05
N ALA A 445 8.10 -13.72 30.27
CA ALA A 445 7.58 -13.21 31.54
C ALA A 445 7.37 -14.28 32.62
N GLY A 446 7.57 -15.58 32.31
CA GLY A 446 7.34 -16.68 33.26
C GLY A 446 5.87 -17.04 33.50
N GLU A 447 4.95 -16.46 32.73
CA GLU A 447 3.50 -16.64 32.91
C GLU A 447 2.90 -17.76 32.04
N ALA A 448 3.74 -18.38 31.22
CA ALA A 448 3.32 -19.40 30.28
C ALA A 448 4.05 -20.73 30.55
N GLY A 449 3.28 -21.81 30.57
CA GLY A 449 3.82 -23.17 30.64
C GLY A 449 4.06 -23.80 29.26
N LEU A 450 4.28 -25.12 29.27
CA LEU A 450 4.55 -25.95 28.08
C LEU A 450 3.54 -25.76 26.94
N GLY A 451 2.28 -25.42 27.26
CA GLY A 451 1.24 -25.17 26.25
C GLY A 451 1.55 -24.01 25.30
N SER A 452 2.27 -22.97 25.75
CA SER A 452 2.67 -21.86 24.87
C SER A 452 3.82 -22.26 23.94
N VAL A 453 4.77 -23.06 24.42
CA VAL A 453 5.84 -23.64 23.59
C VAL A 453 5.24 -24.57 22.54
N ALA A 454 4.35 -25.48 22.97
CA ALA A 454 3.65 -26.40 22.08
C ALA A 454 2.86 -25.66 20.99
N LEU A 455 2.19 -24.55 21.32
CA LEU A 455 1.46 -23.76 20.34
C LEU A 455 2.39 -23.05 19.33
N VAL A 456 3.50 -22.47 19.78
CA VAL A 456 4.50 -21.88 18.87
C VAL A 456 5.06 -22.94 17.93
N VAL A 457 5.44 -24.09 18.46
CA VAL A 457 5.92 -25.23 17.67
C VAL A 457 4.85 -25.69 16.69
N LEU A 458 3.59 -25.82 17.11
CA LEU A 458 2.48 -26.21 16.25
C LEU A 458 2.26 -25.21 15.11
N VAL A 459 2.24 -23.90 15.40
CA VAL A 459 2.09 -22.87 14.37
C VAL A 459 3.20 -22.97 13.32
N LEU A 460 4.45 -23.13 13.77
CA LEU A 460 5.59 -23.31 12.85
C LEU A 460 5.50 -24.64 12.09
N ALA A 461 5.13 -25.72 12.76
CA ALA A 461 4.97 -27.06 12.19
C ALA A 461 3.82 -27.15 11.18
N VAL A 462 2.82 -26.27 11.24
CA VAL A 462 1.76 -26.18 10.24
C VAL A 462 2.16 -25.23 9.11
N LEU A 463 2.66 -24.04 9.42
CA LEU A 463 2.90 -22.99 8.43
C LEU A 463 4.07 -23.32 7.50
N VAL A 464 5.15 -23.90 8.04
CA VAL A 464 6.35 -24.24 7.25
C VAL A 464 6.03 -25.30 6.18
N PRO A 465 5.35 -26.44 6.50
CA PRO A 465 4.94 -27.39 5.47
C PRO A 465 3.94 -26.81 4.46
N VAL A 466 3.02 -25.93 4.88
CA VAL A 466 2.11 -25.25 3.94
C VAL A 466 2.88 -24.39 2.94
N ALA A 467 3.90 -23.66 3.41
CA ALA A 467 4.80 -22.88 2.56
C ALA A 467 5.66 -23.75 1.64
N ASP A 468 6.25 -24.84 2.17
CA ASP A 468 7.05 -25.79 1.39
C ASP A 468 6.22 -26.53 0.35
N GLY A 469 4.97 -26.87 0.68
CA GLY A 469 4.01 -27.47 -0.24
C GLY A 469 3.64 -26.52 -1.39
N ALA A 470 3.44 -25.23 -1.11
CA ALA A 470 3.23 -24.23 -2.17
C ALA A 470 4.45 -24.15 -3.12
N LEU A 471 5.65 -24.15 -2.56
CA LEU A 471 6.89 -24.13 -3.32
C LEU A 471 7.10 -25.42 -4.14
N THR A 472 6.73 -26.57 -3.59
CA THR A 472 6.84 -27.87 -4.26
C THR A 472 5.86 -27.98 -5.42
N ARG A 473 4.61 -27.51 -5.24
CA ARG A 473 3.62 -27.43 -6.33
C ARG A 473 4.10 -26.51 -7.45
N ALA A 474 4.64 -25.34 -7.10
CA ALA A 474 5.27 -24.43 -8.05
C ALA A 474 6.43 -25.07 -8.81
N ALA A 475 7.30 -25.83 -8.12
CA ALA A 475 8.41 -26.53 -8.75
C ALA A 475 7.96 -27.69 -9.65
N ALA A 476 6.88 -28.38 -9.31
CA ALA A 476 6.30 -29.45 -10.14
C ALA A 476 5.70 -28.87 -11.44
N ALA A 477 4.95 -27.78 -11.35
CA ALA A 477 4.37 -27.08 -12.50
C ALA A 477 5.42 -26.48 -13.46
N HIS A 478 6.69 -26.39 -13.04
CA HIS A 478 7.78 -25.95 -13.90
C HIS A 478 8.41 -27.09 -14.73
N ARG A 479 8.21 -28.35 -14.33
CA ARG A 479 8.83 -29.52 -14.98
C ARG A 479 7.95 -30.19 -16.04
N GLY A 480 6.63 -29.98 -15.98
CA GLY A 480 5.68 -30.34 -17.03
C GLY A 480 5.38 -29.12 -17.88
#